data_AF-W9QRT5-F1
#
_entry.id   AF-W9QRT5-F1
#
_cell.length_a   1.000
_cell.length_b   1.000
_cell.length_c   1.000
_cell.angle_alpha   90.00
_cell.angle_beta   90.00
_cell.angle_gamma   90.00
#
_symmetry.space_group_name_H-M   'P 1'
#
loop_
_entity.id
_entity.type
_entity.pdbx_description
1 polymer ?
#
loop_
_entity_poly.entity_id
_entity_poly.type
_entity_poly.pdbx_seq_one_letter_code
_entity_poly.pdbx_strand_id
1 'polypeptide(L)'
;MGPTMTVTLNTLLNANIVVINYKKKKKTTTTTQGQEESGSGSSSSGGNNNGGFNELMAYLSEGLVVDNNEMFDLVQWWRLIFPFFFSQFQQPHHHRPFARIMASSKSKILIIGGTGYIGKFIVEASAKSGHETFALVRESTLSNPDKAEIVNKFKSLGVKLVHGDLNDHGSLVNAIKQVDVVISTVGAQQFTDQTKIIAAIKEAGNVKRFLPSEFGNDVDRSNAVEPAKSVFGAKVQIRRAIEAEGIPYTYVSSNLFAGYFLPTLAQPGATAPPRDKVVILGDGNAKAIFNKEEDIGTYTIRAVDDPRTLNKTLYIKPADNTYSFNELVSLWEKKIGKTIEKQHIPEDQVLKNIQEAPLPLNVILSISHAVFVKGDQTNFEIEPSFGVEASKLYPDVKYTTVDEYLNQFV
;
A
#
# COMPACT_ATOMS: atom_id res chain seq x y z
N MET A 1 -14.88 55.17 3.88
CA MET A 1 -15.43 53.96 4.54
C MET A 1 -15.82 53.00 3.44
N GLY A 2 -14.92 52.07 3.09
CA GLY A 2 -15.08 51.14 1.97
C GLY A 2 -15.25 49.71 2.47
N PRO A 3 -15.91 48.82 1.71
CA PRO A 3 -16.23 47.47 2.17
C PRO A 3 -15.02 46.55 2.01
N THR A 4 -14.74 45.79 3.06
CA THR A 4 -13.75 44.71 3.11
C THR A 4 -14.32 43.49 2.38
N MET A 5 -13.79 43.18 1.19
CA MET A 5 -13.98 41.89 0.53
C MET A 5 -13.00 40.87 1.11
N THR A 6 -13.50 39.89 1.85
CA THR A 6 -12.74 38.71 2.25
C THR A 6 -12.70 37.74 1.07
N VAL A 7 -11.56 37.66 0.38
CA VAL A 7 -11.30 36.68 -0.68
C VAL A 7 -10.67 35.44 -0.04
N THR A 8 -11.35 34.30 -0.18
CA THR A 8 -10.90 32.98 0.25
C THR A 8 -9.73 32.48 -0.62
N LEU A 9 -8.77 31.80 0.00
CA LEU A 9 -7.47 31.38 -0.54
C LEU A 9 -7.52 30.39 -1.73
N ASN A 10 -8.72 29.95 -2.17
CA ASN A 10 -8.87 29.00 -3.28
C ASN A 10 -8.82 29.65 -4.68
N THR A 11 -8.79 30.98 -4.78
CA THR A 11 -8.84 31.70 -6.07
C THR A 11 -7.48 32.21 -6.58
N LEU A 12 -6.37 31.87 -5.91
CA LEU A 12 -5.01 32.34 -6.30
C LEU A 12 -4.08 31.27 -6.86
N LEU A 13 -4.57 30.05 -7.10
CA LEU A 13 -3.78 28.99 -7.76
C LEU A 13 -3.82 29.03 -9.30
N ASN A 14 -4.57 29.96 -9.89
CA ASN A 14 -4.68 30.14 -11.34
C ASN A 14 -4.35 31.58 -11.76
N ALA A 15 -3.08 32.00 -11.69
CA ALA A 15 -2.60 33.16 -12.44
C ALA A 15 -1.06 33.21 -12.55
N ASN A 16 -0.59 33.08 -13.79
CA ASN A 16 0.63 33.66 -14.37
C ASN A 16 2.01 33.27 -13.81
N ILE A 17 2.62 32.31 -14.51
CA ILE A 17 4.06 32.06 -14.56
C ILE A 17 4.66 32.97 -15.65
N VAL A 18 5.55 33.89 -15.28
CA VAL A 18 6.51 34.53 -16.20
C VAL A 18 7.90 34.11 -15.76
N VAL A 19 8.56 33.30 -16.59
CA VAL A 19 9.93 32.82 -16.40
C VAL A 19 10.91 33.92 -16.79
N ILE A 20 11.75 34.37 -15.85
CA ILE A 20 12.93 35.19 -16.16
C ILE A 20 14.20 34.41 -15.79
N ASN A 21 14.96 34.06 -16.82
CA ASN A 21 16.26 33.40 -16.78
C ASN A 21 17.32 34.23 -16.05
N TYR A 22 18.14 33.61 -15.20
CA TYR A 22 19.48 34.11 -14.86
C TYR A 22 20.54 33.00 -14.88
N LYS A 23 21.53 33.17 -15.76
CA LYS A 23 22.79 32.42 -15.84
C LYS A 23 23.75 32.90 -14.75
N LYS A 24 24.44 31.98 -14.06
CA LYS A 24 25.78 32.26 -13.50
C LYS A 24 26.70 31.03 -13.53
N LYS A 25 27.98 31.33 -13.73
CA LYS A 25 29.08 30.52 -14.28
C LYS A 25 29.66 29.45 -13.33
N LYS A 26 30.13 28.35 -13.95
CA LYS A 26 31.00 27.30 -13.40
C LYS A 26 32.36 27.83 -12.92
N LYS A 27 32.93 27.14 -11.92
CA LYS A 27 34.38 26.97 -11.74
C LYS A 27 34.69 25.48 -11.56
N THR A 28 35.64 25.01 -12.35
CA THR A 28 36.12 23.63 -12.49
C THR A 28 37.32 23.40 -11.56
N THR A 29 37.51 22.19 -11.03
CA THR A 29 38.84 21.67 -10.73
C THR A 29 38.86 20.15 -10.92
N THR A 30 39.88 19.70 -11.64
CA THR A 30 40.17 18.34 -12.11
C THR A 30 41.32 17.78 -11.28
N THR A 31 41.30 16.50 -10.90
CA THR A 31 42.51 15.65 -10.81
C THR A 31 42.16 14.17 -10.99
N THR A 32 43.15 13.43 -11.45
CA THR A 32 43.13 12.26 -12.33
C THR A 32 43.55 10.96 -11.61
N GLN A 33 43.14 9.83 -12.20
CA GLN A 33 43.88 8.57 -12.41
C GLN A 33 44.32 7.65 -11.25
N GLY A 34 44.13 6.35 -11.50
CA GLY A 34 44.88 5.23 -10.92
C GLY A 34 44.23 3.87 -11.23
N GLN A 35 44.77 3.16 -12.23
CA GLN A 35 44.46 1.76 -12.60
C GLN A 35 45.30 0.76 -11.78
N GLU A 36 44.84 -0.49 -11.67
CA GLU A 36 45.57 -1.78 -11.81
C GLU A 36 44.52 -2.92 -11.57
N GLU A 37 44.22 -3.79 -12.54
CA GLU A 37 44.84 -5.12 -12.85
C GLU A 37 44.85 -6.09 -11.63
N SER A 38 44.57 -7.40 -11.70
CA SER A 38 44.36 -8.39 -12.76
C SER A 38 43.94 -9.76 -12.14
N GLY A 39 43.34 -10.64 -12.96
CA GLY A 39 43.42 -12.13 -12.91
C GLY A 39 42.51 -12.90 -11.93
N SER A 40 42.10 -14.16 -12.13
CA SER A 40 41.92 -15.10 -13.26
C SER A 40 41.55 -16.49 -12.65
N GLY A 41 40.71 -17.30 -13.33
CA GLY A 41 40.53 -18.76 -13.12
C GLY A 41 39.14 -19.18 -12.60
N SER A 42 38.22 -19.77 -13.39
CA SER A 42 38.08 -21.19 -13.82
C SER A 42 38.00 -22.18 -12.64
N SER A 43 37.10 -23.16 -12.49
CA SER A 43 36.34 -23.98 -13.45
C SER A 43 35.28 -24.87 -12.75
N SER A 44 34.12 -25.04 -13.40
CA SER A 44 33.27 -26.25 -13.63
C SER A 44 32.91 -27.32 -12.58
N SER A 45 31.69 -27.85 -12.83
CA SER A 45 31.04 -29.13 -12.44
C SER A 45 30.27 -29.07 -11.11
N GLY A 46 29.02 -29.55 -10.97
CA GLY A 46 28.20 -30.47 -11.76
C GLY A 46 27.56 -31.43 -10.75
N GLY A 47 26.23 -31.54 -10.69
CA GLY A 47 25.59 -32.53 -9.82
C GLY A 47 24.18 -32.20 -9.36
N ASN A 48 23.22 -32.86 -9.98
CA ASN A 48 21.81 -32.98 -9.62
C ASN A 48 21.67 -33.97 -8.43
N ASN A 49 20.84 -33.68 -7.41
CA ASN A 49 19.92 -34.67 -6.82
C ASN A 49 19.15 -34.18 -5.57
N ASN A 50 17.85 -34.50 -5.58
CA ASN A 50 16.94 -34.57 -4.45
C ASN A 50 17.46 -35.52 -3.35
N GLY A 51 17.46 -35.09 -2.08
CA GLY A 51 17.81 -35.96 -0.95
C GLY A 51 17.53 -35.46 0.48
N GLY A 52 17.00 -34.23 0.67
CA GLY A 52 17.02 -33.56 1.97
C GLY A 52 16.02 -34.02 3.06
N PHE A 53 15.17 -35.02 2.83
CA PHE A 53 14.16 -35.44 3.82
C PHE A 53 14.53 -36.69 4.63
N ASN A 54 15.42 -37.54 4.10
CA ASN A 54 15.80 -38.79 4.77
C ASN A 54 17.10 -38.68 5.60
N GLU A 55 17.98 -37.71 5.31
CA GLU A 55 19.14 -37.41 6.16
C GLU A 55 18.77 -36.62 7.43
N LEU A 56 17.67 -35.85 7.40
CA LEU A 56 17.19 -35.10 8.57
C LEU A 56 16.53 -36.03 9.62
N MET A 57 15.98 -37.17 9.20
CA MET A 57 15.35 -38.14 10.11
C MET A 57 16.36 -39.10 10.75
N ALA A 58 17.53 -39.32 10.12
CA ALA A 58 18.62 -40.10 10.72
C ALA A 58 19.38 -39.31 11.81
N TYR A 59 19.41 -37.97 11.72
CA TYR A 59 20.05 -37.10 12.71
C TYR A 59 19.23 -36.91 14.00
N LEU A 60 17.93 -37.21 13.97
CA LEU A 60 17.01 -37.06 15.11
C LEU A 60 16.84 -38.35 15.94
N SER A 61 17.48 -39.46 15.55
CA SER A 61 17.43 -40.73 16.29
C SER A 61 18.64 -41.03 17.18
N GLU A 62 19.67 -40.18 17.20
CA GLU A 62 20.89 -40.40 18.00
C GLU A 62 21.06 -39.46 19.21
N GLY A 63 20.04 -38.68 19.54
CA GLY A 63 20.10 -37.68 20.61
C GLY A 63 19.18 -37.96 21.79
N LEU A 64 19.28 -39.11 22.47
CA LEU A 64 18.65 -39.36 23.78
C LEU A 64 19.33 -40.53 24.50
N VAL A 65 20.58 -40.33 24.90
CA VAL A 65 21.20 -41.12 25.97
C VAL A 65 20.91 -40.37 27.28
N VAL A 66 20.00 -40.92 28.09
CA VAL A 66 19.85 -40.50 29.50
C VAL A 66 20.52 -41.58 30.34
N ASP A 67 21.50 -41.14 31.12
CA ASP A 67 22.30 -41.95 32.01
C ASP A 67 21.46 -42.55 33.16
N ASN A 68 21.66 -43.85 33.35
CA ASN A 68 21.60 -44.64 34.57
C ASN A 68 20.26 -44.89 35.31
N ASN A 69 19.94 -46.19 35.26
CA ASN A 69 19.04 -47.00 36.07
C ASN A 69 17.58 -47.11 35.60
N GLU A 70 17.26 -48.33 35.17
CA GLU A 70 16.00 -48.89 34.67
C GLU A 70 15.87 -48.91 33.13
N MET A 71 16.05 -50.12 32.59
CA MET A 71 15.88 -50.47 31.19
C MET A 71 14.40 -50.33 30.81
N PHE A 72 14.05 -49.27 30.08
CA PHE A 72 12.71 -49.03 29.55
C PHE A 72 12.38 -50.05 28.44
N ASP A 73 11.44 -50.96 28.70
CA ASP A 73 10.93 -51.91 27.70
C ASP A 73 9.91 -51.21 26.78
N LEU A 74 10.38 -50.74 25.63
CA LEU A 74 9.58 -50.07 24.60
C LEU A 74 8.41 -50.92 24.07
N VAL A 75 8.46 -52.26 24.22
CA VAL A 75 7.42 -53.18 23.77
C VAL A 75 6.26 -53.26 24.78
N GLN A 76 6.52 -53.11 26.08
CA GLN A 76 5.49 -53.03 27.12
C GLN A 76 4.77 -51.66 27.11
N TRP A 77 5.49 -50.59 26.80
CA TRP A 77 4.91 -49.24 26.70
C TRP A 77 3.92 -49.11 25.52
N TRP A 78 4.21 -49.75 24.38
CA TRP A 78 3.30 -49.80 23.22
C TRP A 78 2.01 -50.61 23.49
N ARG A 79 2.05 -51.64 24.34
CA ARG A 79 0.88 -52.48 24.68
C ARG A 79 -0.12 -51.79 25.63
N LEU A 80 0.31 -50.78 26.38
CA LEU A 80 -0.53 -50.06 27.34
C LEU A 80 -1.32 -48.88 26.73
N ILE A 81 -0.86 -48.30 25.62
CA ILE A 81 -1.51 -47.12 25.00
C ILE A 81 -2.50 -47.50 23.89
N PHE A 82 -2.32 -48.66 23.25
CA PHE A 82 -3.15 -49.11 22.14
C PHE A 82 -4.66 -49.26 22.46
N PRO A 83 -5.10 -49.68 23.67
CA PRO A 83 -6.52 -49.73 24.01
C PRO A 83 -7.19 -48.35 24.19
N PHE A 84 -6.40 -47.29 24.44
CA PHE A 84 -6.94 -45.94 24.66
C PHE A 84 -7.31 -45.25 23.33
N PHE A 85 -6.66 -45.63 22.23
CA PHE A 85 -6.93 -45.10 20.89
C PHE A 85 -8.12 -45.76 20.17
N PHE A 86 -8.57 -46.94 20.62
CA PHE A 86 -9.66 -47.67 19.95
C PHE A 86 -11.07 -47.43 20.54
N SER A 87 -11.20 -46.77 21.72
CA SER A 87 -12.51 -46.54 22.35
C SER A 87 -13.17 -45.17 22.04
N GLN A 88 -12.50 -44.29 21.28
CA GLN A 88 -13.08 -43.02 20.83
C GLN A 88 -13.73 -43.08 19.43
N PHE A 89 -13.63 -44.23 18.73
CA PHE A 89 -14.19 -44.43 17.39
C PHE A 89 -15.28 -45.50 17.35
N GLN A 90 -16.27 -45.42 18.25
CA GLN A 90 -17.55 -46.15 18.07
C GLN A 90 -18.63 -45.62 19.03
N GLN A 91 -19.40 -44.62 18.59
CA GLN A 91 -20.77 -44.41 19.08
C GLN A 91 -21.68 -44.02 17.89
N PRO A 92 -22.90 -44.58 17.80
CA PRO A 92 -23.74 -44.53 16.60
C PRO A 92 -24.61 -43.27 16.50
N HIS A 93 -25.00 -42.98 15.26
CA HIS A 93 -25.76 -41.82 14.81
C HIS A 93 -27.11 -41.61 15.50
N HIS A 94 -27.34 -40.39 16.01
CA HIS A 94 -28.67 -39.78 16.02
C HIS A 94 -28.65 -38.51 15.16
N HIS A 95 -29.49 -38.51 14.11
CA HIS A 95 -29.69 -37.38 13.22
C HIS A 95 -30.21 -36.14 13.97
N ARG A 96 -29.45 -35.06 13.91
CA ARG A 96 -29.96 -33.67 13.93
C ARG A 96 -29.55 -33.03 12.61
N PRO A 97 -30.47 -32.57 11.75
CA PRO A 97 -30.09 -31.71 10.64
C PRO A 97 -29.79 -30.31 11.17
N PHE A 98 -28.99 -29.54 10.43
CA PHE A 98 -28.52 -28.18 10.70
C PHE A 98 -27.22 -28.04 11.51
N ALA A 99 -26.13 -28.58 10.96
CA ALA A 99 -24.92 -27.76 10.90
C ALA A 99 -25.16 -26.69 9.84
N ARG A 100 -25.76 -25.57 10.24
CA ARG A 100 -25.63 -24.30 9.52
C ARG A 100 -24.13 -24.10 9.35
N ILE A 101 -23.62 -24.10 8.12
CA ILE A 101 -22.31 -23.51 7.83
C ILE A 101 -22.46 -22.07 8.34
N MET A 102 -22.00 -21.81 9.55
CA MET A 102 -21.83 -20.45 10.03
C MET A 102 -20.74 -19.90 9.13
N ALA A 103 -21.15 -19.20 8.06
CA ALA A 103 -20.26 -18.27 7.40
C ALA A 103 -19.58 -17.50 8.53
N SER A 104 -18.26 -17.63 8.68
CA SER A 104 -17.56 -16.90 9.73
C SER A 104 -17.97 -15.44 9.58
N SER A 105 -18.54 -14.86 10.63
CA SER A 105 -18.98 -13.46 10.58
C SER A 105 -17.81 -12.61 10.11
N LYS A 106 -18.03 -11.84 9.04
CA LYS A 106 -17.01 -10.92 8.51
C LYS A 106 -16.53 -9.99 9.61
N SER A 107 -15.25 -9.64 9.60
CA SER A 107 -14.68 -8.74 10.59
C SER A 107 -15.40 -7.39 10.59
N LYS A 108 -15.56 -6.81 11.78
CA LYS A 108 -15.99 -5.43 11.96
C LYS A 108 -14.82 -4.51 11.69
N ILE A 109 -15.01 -3.46 10.89
CA ILE A 109 -13.93 -2.62 10.39
C ILE A 109 -14.13 -1.18 10.84
N LEU A 110 -13.15 -0.59 11.51
CA LEU A 110 -13.07 0.87 11.76
C LEU A 110 -12.17 1.53 10.73
N ILE A 111 -12.69 2.50 9.99
CA ILE A 111 -11.91 3.36 9.09
C ILE A 111 -11.72 4.73 9.73
N ILE A 112 -10.47 5.10 9.98
CA ILE A 112 -10.04 6.40 10.52
C ILE A 112 -9.59 7.28 9.36
N GLY A 113 -10.20 8.45 9.20
CA GLY A 113 -9.98 9.30 8.03
C GLY A 113 -10.85 8.93 6.82
N GLY A 114 -11.98 8.26 7.05
CA GLY A 114 -12.88 7.77 6.01
C GLY A 114 -13.43 8.84 5.07
N THR A 115 -13.48 10.12 5.46
CA THR A 115 -13.94 11.22 4.58
C THR A 115 -12.82 11.86 3.73
N GLY A 116 -11.61 11.31 3.81
CA GLY A 116 -10.46 11.69 2.98
C GLY A 116 -10.55 11.16 1.54
N TYR A 117 -9.54 11.48 0.73
CA TYR A 117 -9.53 11.16 -0.70
C TYR A 117 -9.69 9.65 -0.97
N ILE A 118 -8.78 8.82 -0.43
CA ILE A 118 -8.84 7.35 -0.60
C ILE A 118 -9.81 6.69 0.39
N GLY A 119 -9.94 7.26 1.59
CA GLY A 119 -10.74 6.70 2.68
C GLY A 119 -12.20 6.47 2.30
N LYS A 120 -12.80 7.36 1.51
CA LYS A 120 -14.20 7.22 1.10
C LYS A 120 -14.45 5.98 0.25
N PHE A 121 -13.50 5.64 -0.63
CA PHE A 121 -13.59 4.46 -1.47
C PHE A 121 -13.42 3.18 -0.66
N ILE A 122 -12.55 3.18 0.36
CA ILE A 122 -12.35 2.04 1.27
C ILE A 122 -13.58 1.82 2.17
N VAL A 123 -14.20 2.89 2.70
CA VAL A 123 -15.45 2.80 3.46
C VAL A 123 -16.57 2.19 2.61
N GLU A 124 -16.73 2.68 1.37
CA GLU A 124 -17.73 2.13 0.45
C GLU A 124 -17.47 0.67 0.11
N ALA A 125 -16.23 0.30 -0.19
CA ALA A 125 -15.85 -1.08 -0.49
C ALA A 125 -16.11 -2.02 0.70
N SER A 126 -15.84 -1.56 1.93
CA SER A 126 -16.09 -2.30 3.16
C SER A 126 -17.58 -2.61 3.33
N ALA A 127 -18.41 -1.57 3.23
CA ALA A 127 -19.85 -1.69 3.39
C ALA A 127 -20.48 -2.55 2.28
N LYS A 128 -20.10 -2.33 1.01
CA LYS A 128 -20.59 -3.11 -0.14
C LYS A 128 -20.15 -4.57 -0.07
N SER A 129 -19.01 -4.86 0.56
CA SER A 129 -18.55 -6.22 0.82
C SER A 129 -19.28 -6.88 2.00
N GLY A 130 -20.19 -6.19 2.68
CA GLY A 130 -21.00 -6.75 3.77
C GLY A 130 -20.28 -6.81 5.13
N HIS A 131 -19.17 -6.08 5.31
CA HIS A 131 -18.57 -5.90 6.63
C HIS A 131 -19.38 -4.91 7.46
N GLU A 132 -19.53 -5.17 8.76
CA GLU A 132 -20.02 -4.17 9.69
C GLU A 132 -18.99 -3.03 9.76
N THR A 133 -19.32 -1.90 9.14
CA THR A 133 -18.36 -0.83 8.85
C THR A 133 -18.59 0.36 9.75
N PHE A 134 -17.53 0.81 10.41
CA PHE A 134 -17.49 1.97 11.27
C PHE A 134 -16.57 3.03 10.65
N ALA A 135 -16.99 4.29 10.66
CA ALA A 135 -16.15 5.41 10.22
C ALA A 135 -15.97 6.39 11.38
N LEU A 136 -14.73 6.64 11.76
CA LEU A 136 -14.41 7.64 12.78
C LEU A 136 -14.62 9.05 12.18
N VAL A 137 -15.47 9.85 12.80
CA VAL A 137 -15.81 11.20 12.36
C VAL A 137 -15.64 12.20 13.49
N ARG A 138 -15.15 13.40 13.14
CA ARG A 138 -15.11 14.54 14.06
C ARG A 138 -16.40 15.33 13.94
N GLU A 139 -16.78 16.04 15.00
CA GLU A 139 -17.95 16.93 14.99
C GLU A 139 -17.87 17.97 13.86
N SER A 140 -16.68 18.51 13.63
CA SER A 140 -16.38 19.44 12.52
C SER A 140 -16.57 18.82 11.14
N THR A 141 -16.51 17.50 11.01
CA THR A 141 -16.77 16.81 9.74
C THR A 141 -18.26 16.69 9.45
N LEU A 142 -19.07 16.46 10.48
CA LEU A 142 -20.53 16.33 10.36
C LEU A 142 -21.22 17.67 10.07
N SER A 143 -20.63 18.75 10.58
CA SER A 143 -21.09 20.13 10.36
C SER A 143 -20.51 20.78 9.09
N ASN A 144 -19.58 20.12 8.38
CA ASN A 144 -18.98 20.67 7.17
C ASN A 144 -19.84 20.37 5.92
N PRO A 145 -20.38 21.39 5.22
CA PRO A 145 -21.17 21.21 4.01
C PRO A 145 -20.46 20.43 2.89
N ASP A 146 -19.15 20.64 2.72
CA ASP A 146 -18.34 19.96 1.68
C ASP A 146 -18.21 18.45 1.92
N LYS A 147 -18.53 17.99 3.14
CA LYS A 147 -18.49 16.58 3.53
C LYS A 147 -19.88 15.96 3.64
N ALA A 148 -20.94 16.75 3.53
CA ALA A 148 -22.32 16.29 3.73
C ALA A 148 -22.70 15.16 2.77
N GLU A 149 -22.33 15.27 1.49
CA GLU A 149 -22.62 14.23 0.49
C GLU A 149 -21.97 12.89 0.86
N ILE A 150 -20.68 12.91 1.23
CA ILE A 150 -19.93 11.72 1.64
C ILE A 150 -20.56 11.09 2.89
N VAL A 151 -20.88 11.91 3.89
CA VAL A 151 -21.51 11.45 5.14
C VAL A 151 -22.89 10.85 4.88
N ASN A 152 -23.70 11.46 4.01
CA ASN A 152 -25.01 10.93 3.64
C ASN A 152 -24.89 9.61 2.87
N LYS A 153 -23.90 9.48 1.98
CA LYS A 153 -23.60 8.23 1.29
C LYS A 153 -23.17 7.12 2.25
N PHE A 154 -22.39 7.45 3.28
CA PHE A 154 -22.03 6.48 4.32
C PHE A 154 -23.27 5.98 5.07
N LYS A 155 -24.15 6.90 5.48
CA LYS A 155 -25.42 6.54 6.15
C LYS A 155 -26.30 5.65 5.27
N SER A 156 -26.43 5.94 3.98
CA SER A 156 -27.23 5.13 3.06
C SER A 156 -26.67 3.72 2.83
N LEU A 157 -25.36 3.54 3.01
CA LEU A 157 -24.69 2.24 2.99
C LEU A 157 -24.69 1.51 4.34
N GLY A 158 -25.35 2.07 5.36
CA GLY A 158 -25.41 1.46 6.70
C GLY A 158 -24.11 1.57 7.51
N VAL A 159 -23.20 2.47 7.12
CA VAL A 159 -21.96 2.72 7.87
C VAL A 159 -22.28 3.38 9.21
N LYS A 160 -21.70 2.83 10.27
CA LYS A 160 -21.82 3.37 11.63
C LYS A 160 -20.83 4.50 11.83
N LEU A 161 -21.33 5.73 11.94
CA LEU A 161 -20.49 6.88 12.22
C LEU A 161 -20.18 6.92 13.72
N VAL A 162 -18.90 6.84 14.08
CA VAL A 162 -18.43 6.89 15.47
C VAL A 162 -17.75 8.23 15.70
N HIS A 163 -18.21 8.97 16.70
CA HIS A 163 -17.57 10.23 17.06
C HIS A 163 -16.23 9.96 17.74
N GLY A 164 -15.18 10.62 17.27
CA GLY A 164 -13.87 10.61 17.90
C GLY A 164 -12.84 11.44 17.14
N ASP A 165 -11.69 11.66 17.78
CA ASP A 165 -10.59 12.45 17.26
C ASP A 165 -9.27 11.72 17.50
N LEU A 166 -8.30 11.85 16.57
CA LEU A 166 -6.97 11.24 16.76
C LEU A 166 -6.25 11.77 18.01
N ASN A 167 -6.58 12.98 18.46
CA ASN A 167 -5.98 13.60 19.64
C ASN A 167 -6.74 13.29 20.94
N ASP A 168 -7.86 12.57 20.86
CA ASP A 168 -8.60 12.06 22.01
C ASP A 168 -8.39 10.54 22.09
N HIS A 169 -7.41 10.14 22.90
CA HIS A 169 -7.05 8.74 23.11
C HIS A 169 -8.23 7.89 23.61
N GLY A 170 -9.04 8.42 24.52
CA GLY A 170 -10.20 7.71 25.05
C GLY A 170 -11.23 7.42 23.97
N SER A 171 -11.48 8.38 23.08
CA SER A 171 -12.37 8.19 21.92
C SER A 171 -11.85 7.10 20.98
N LEU A 172 -10.53 7.07 20.72
CA LEU A 172 -9.91 6.05 19.88
C LEU A 172 -10.05 4.66 20.49
N VAL A 173 -9.70 4.48 21.76
CA VAL A 173 -9.81 3.19 22.46
C VAL A 173 -11.26 2.70 22.45
N ASN A 174 -12.22 3.57 22.75
CA ASN A 174 -13.64 3.21 22.76
C ASN A 174 -14.15 2.79 21.37
N ALA A 175 -13.70 3.45 20.30
CA ALA A 175 -14.03 3.06 18.93
C ALA A 175 -13.39 1.72 18.56
N ILE A 176 -12.10 1.54 18.89
CA ILE A 176 -11.32 0.35 18.52
C ILE A 176 -11.81 -0.91 19.25
N LYS A 177 -12.26 -0.80 20.50
CA LYS A 177 -12.84 -1.93 21.27
C LYS A 177 -14.10 -2.54 20.62
N GLN A 178 -14.73 -1.84 19.68
CA GLN A 178 -15.95 -2.30 18.99
C GLN A 178 -15.67 -3.10 17.72
N VAL A 179 -14.42 -3.16 17.25
CA VAL A 179 -14.08 -3.68 15.92
C VAL A 179 -12.99 -4.74 15.94
N ASP A 180 -12.84 -5.48 14.85
CA ASP A 180 -11.79 -6.48 14.69
C ASP A 180 -10.59 -5.92 13.90
N VAL A 181 -10.85 -5.00 12.98
CA VAL A 181 -9.84 -4.45 12.05
C VAL A 181 -9.88 -2.93 12.10
N VAL A 182 -8.70 -2.31 12.07
CA VAL A 182 -8.55 -0.85 11.98
C VAL A 182 -7.84 -0.52 10.67
N ILE A 183 -8.39 0.41 9.90
CA ILE A 183 -7.79 0.96 8.68
C ILE A 183 -7.61 2.47 8.87
N SER A 184 -6.38 2.94 8.79
CA SER A 184 -6.07 4.37 8.83
C SER A 184 -5.86 4.89 7.41
N THR A 185 -6.59 5.93 7.04
CA THR A 185 -6.46 6.64 5.75
C THR A 185 -6.23 8.13 5.97
N VAL A 186 -5.56 8.48 7.08
CA VAL A 186 -5.24 9.86 7.45
C VAL A 186 -4.25 10.48 6.46
N GLY A 187 -4.37 11.81 6.26
CA GLY A 187 -3.53 12.54 5.31
C GLY A 187 -2.10 12.77 5.80
N ALA A 188 -1.26 13.31 4.91
CA ALA A 188 0.17 13.49 5.14
C ALA A 188 0.54 14.28 6.39
N GLN A 189 -0.27 15.28 6.76
CA GLN A 189 -0.07 16.09 7.97
C GLN A 189 -0.20 15.29 9.27
N GLN A 190 -0.80 14.10 9.21
CA GLN A 190 -1.13 13.26 10.38
C GLN A 190 -0.45 11.89 10.31
N PHE A 191 0.55 11.69 9.43
CA PHE A 191 1.22 10.39 9.34
C PHE A 191 1.90 9.99 10.67
N THR A 192 2.55 10.94 11.35
CA THR A 192 3.20 10.70 12.65
C THR A 192 2.20 10.53 13.79
N ASP A 193 1.00 11.12 13.67
CA ASP A 193 -0.09 10.96 14.65
C ASP A 193 -0.64 9.52 14.71
N GLN A 194 -0.30 8.66 13.74
CA GLN A 194 -0.69 7.25 13.77
C GLN A 194 -0.07 6.48 14.95
N THR A 195 0.98 7.00 15.58
CA THR A 195 1.47 6.50 16.88
C THR A 195 0.39 6.50 17.96
N LYS A 196 -0.55 7.46 17.92
CA LYS A 196 -1.71 7.51 18.83
C LYS A 196 -2.69 6.37 18.54
N ILE A 197 -2.89 6.03 17.26
CA ILE A 197 -3.71 4.87 16.85
C ILE A 197 -3.06 3.58 17.34
N ILE A 198 -1.74 3.43 17.17
CA ILE A 198 -0.97 2.27 17.65
C ILE A 198 -1.14 2.09 19.16
N ALA A 199 -0.96 3.16 19.95
CA ALA A 199 -1.17 3.13 21.40
C ALA A 199 -2.59 2.70 21.78
N ALA A 200 -3.61 3.25 21.11
CA ALA A 200 -5.00 2.90 21.35
C ALA A 200 -5.33 1.45 20.94
N ILE A 201 -4.75 0.94 19.85
CA ILE A 201 -4.85 -0.47 19.44
C ILE A 201 -4.28 -1.39 20.53
N LYS A 202 -3.12 -1.04 21.07
CA LYS A 202 -2.47 -1.82 22.14
C LYS A 202 -3.29 -1.87 23.41
N GLU A 203 -3.85 -0.74 23.82
CA GLU A 203 -4.73 -0.70 25.00
C GLU A 203 -6.04 -1.47 24.78
N ALA A 204 -6.62 -1.39 23.57
CA ALA A 204 -7.86 -2.08 23.26
C ALA A 204 -7.70 -3.61 23.24
N GLY A 205 -6.57 -4.11 22.70
CA GLY A 205 -6.16 -5.51 22.79
C GLY A 205 -6.96 -6.51 21.94
N ASN A 206 -7.93 -6.04 21.16
CA ASN A 206 -8.86 -6.89 20.38
C ASN A 206 -8.63 -6.85 18.85
N VAL A 207 -7.67 -6.05 18.37
CA VAL A 207 -7.46 -5.85 16.92
C VAL A 207 -6.71 -7.02 16.29
N LYS A 208 -7.32 -7.61 15.25
CA LYS A 208 -6.80 -8.73 14.46
C LYS A 208 -6.00 -8.29 13.24
N ARG A 209 -6.21 -7.05 12.77
CA ARG A 209 -5.42 -6.46 11.68
C ARG A 209 -5.44 -4.93 11.75
N PHE A 210 -4.27 -4.32 11.56
CA PHE A 210 -4.11 -2.89 11.35
C PHE A 210 -3.55 -2.61 9.95
N LEU A 211 -4.24 -1.75 9.20
CA LEU A 211 -3.79 -1.22 7.92
C LEU A 211 -3.46 0.26 8.11
N PRO A 212 -2.18 0.66 8.25
CA PRO A 212 -1.81 2.07 8.39
C PRO A 212 -2.00 2.85 7.08
N SER A 213 -1.89 4.17 7.16
CA SER A 213 -2.03 5.07 6.00
C SER A 213 -0.83 4.96 5.05
N GLU A 214 -0.88 3.97 4.17
CA GLU A 214 0.15 3.61 3.19
C GLU A 214 -0.25 4.11 1.80
N PHE A 215 -1.15 3.39 1.12
CA PHE A 215 -1.87 3.74 -0.11
C PHE A 215 -1.05 4.52 -1.15
N GLY A 216 0.15 4.03 -1.46
CA GLY A 216 1.06 4.62 -2.44
C GLY A 216 2.23 3.69 -2.76
N ASN A 217 3.43 4.26 -2.91
CA ASN A 217 4.66 3.49 -3.07
C ASN A 217 5.01 2.70 -1.80
N ASP A 218 5.79 1.63 -1.98
CA ASP A 218 6.40 0.94 -0.84
C ASP A 218 7.56 1.77 -0.27
N VAL A 219 7.34 2.32 0.92
CA VAL A 219 8.28 3.25 1.55
C VAL A 219 9.59 2.60 2.02
N ASP A 220 9.62 1.27 2.15
CA ASP A 220 10.86 0.53 2.46
C ASP A 220 11.69 0.21 1.22
N ARG A 221 11.14 0.45 0.01
CA ARG A 221 11.77 0.15 -1.29
C ARG A 221 11.68 1.35 -2.20
N SER A 222 12.12 2.52 -1.70
CA SER A 222 12.09 3.75 -2.47
C SER A 222 13.47 4.41 -2.59
N ASN A 223 13.73 4.94 -3.78
CA ASN A 223 14.89 5.76 -4.11
C ASN A 223 14.53 7.26 -4.14
N ALA A 224 13.45 7.66 -3.46
CA ALA A 224 13.00 9.04 -3.41
C ALA A 224 14.08 9.98 -2.84
N VAL A 225 14.15 11.17 -3.42
CA VAL A 225 14.97 12.28 -2.92
C VAL A 225 14.12 13.19 -2.01
N GLU A 226 14.72 14.20 -1.39
CA GLU A 226 13.93 15.19 -0.65
C GLU A 226 13.01 15.99 -1.61
N PRO A 227 11.84 16.45 -1.15
CA PRO A 227 11.26 16.25 0.18
C PRO A 227 10.47 14.93 0.35
N ALA A 228 10.27 14.14 -0.72
CA ALA A 228 9.49 12.90 -0.65
C ALA A 228 10.14 11.86 0.27
N LYS A 229 11.47 11.80 0.32
CA LYS A 229 12.24 10.95 1.23
C LYS A 229 11.83 11.15 2.69
N SER A 230 11.73 12.40 3.17
CA SER A 230 11.27 12.68 4.53
C SER A 230 9.82 12.25 4.76
N VAL A 231 8.92 12.45 3.79
CA VAL A 231 7.52 12.01 3.87
C VAL A 231 7.42 10.49 3.98
N PHE A 232 8.21 9.75 3.19
CA PHE A 232 8.28 8.29 3.27
C PHE A 232 8.93 7.82 4.57
N GLY A 233 9.96 8.53 5.05
CA GLY A 233 10.60 8.26 6.34
C GLY A 233 9.62 8.28 7.52
N ALA A 234 8.64 9.20 7.52
CA ALA A 234 7.59 9.21 8.53
C ALA A 234 6.73 7.93 8.50
N LYS A 235 6.43 7.38 7.32
CA LYS A 235 5.69 6.11 7.19
C LYS A 235 6.53 4.90 7.59
N VAL A 236 7.82 4.89 7.24
CA VAL A 236 8.76 3.85 7.69
C VAL A 236 8.79 3.79 9.22
N GLN A 237 8.84 4.93 9.91
CA GLN A 237 8.78 4.96 11.38
C GLN A 237 7.49 4.35 11.93
N ILE A 238 6.35 4.60 11.27
CA ILE A 238 5.07 3.98 11.64
C ILE A 238 5.10 2.46 11.44
N ARG A 239 5.67 1.96 10.33
CA ARG A 239 5.85 0.51 10.12
C ARG A 239 6.65 -0.13 11.24
N ARG A 240 7.81 0.45 11.58
CA ARG A 240 8.67 -0.04 12.68
C ARG A 240 7.96 -0.01 14.04
N ALA A 241 7.15 1.01 14.31
CA ALA A 241 6.36 1.08 15.55
C ALA A 241 5.28 -0.01 15.61
N ILE A 242 4.59 -0.29 14.50
CA ILE A 242 3.59 -1.36 14.42
C ILE A 242 4.24 -2.73 14.68
N GLU A 243 5.38 -2.99 14.04
CA GLU A 243 6.12 -4.24 14.17
C GLU A 243 6.69 -4.43 15.58
N ALA A 244 7.31 -3.39 16.15
CA ALA A 244 7.85 -3.44 17.51
C ALA A 244 6.77 -3.73 18.57
N GLU A 245 5.55 -3.26 18.32
CA GLU A 245 4.40 -3.51 19.18
C GLU A 245 3.72 -4.86 18.94
N GLY A 246 4.19 -5.65 17.96
CA GLY A 246 3.62 -6.94 17.61
C GLY A 246 2.18 -6.87 17.09
N ILE A 247 1.75 -5.71 16.56
CA ILE A 247 0.40 -5.53 16.04
C ILE A 247 0.29 -6.25 14.69
N PRO A 248 -0.69 -7.16 14.51
CA PRO A 248 -0.96 -7.78 13.21
C PRO A 248 -1.23 -6.73 12.13
N TYR A 249 -0.53 -6.78 10.99
CA TYR A 249 -0.61 -5.70 10.01
C TYR A 249 -0.77 -6.16 8.56
N THR A 250 -1.20 -5.23 7.71
CA THR A 250 -1.04 -5.31 6.26
C THR A 250 -0.70 -3.92 5.72
N TYR A 251 0.41 -3.79 5.00
CA TYR A 251 0.79 -2.52 4.34
C TYR A 251 0.26 -2.54 2.90
N VAL A 252 -0.61 -1.59 2.53
CA VAL A 252 -1.18 -1.55 1.18
C VAL A 252 -0.36 -0.61 0.31
N SER A 253 0.45 -1.19 -0.59
CA SER A 253 1.15 -0.45 -1.65
C SER A 253 0.28 -0.43 -2.90
N SER A 254 -0.54 0.62 -3.03
CA SER A 254 -1.51 0.78 -4.11
C SER A 254 -0.97 1.49 -5.35
N ASN A 255 0.29 1.93 -5.33
CA ASN A 255 0.93 2.68 -6.41
C ASN A 255 0.19 4.01 -6.72
N LEU A 256 0.09 4.40 -7.99
CA LEU A 256 -0.51 5.68 -8.38
C LEU A 256 -2.04 5.59 -8.44
N PHE A 257 -2.70 6.60 -7.87
CA PHE A 257 -4.14 6.82 -8.00
C PHE A 257 -4.49 7.23 -9.42
N ALA A 258 -5.28 6.41 -10.13
CA ALA A 258 -5.70 6.69 -11.49
C ALA A 258 -6.39 8.05 -11.60
N GLY A 259 -7.33 8.35 -10.71
CA GLY A 259 -8.06 9.63 -10.67
C GLY A 259 -7.26 10.83 -10.19
N TYR A 260 -6.02 10.64 -9.78
CA TYR A 260 -5.09 11.74 -9.52
C TYR A 260 -4.14 11.96 -10.69
N PHE A 261 -3.56 10.89 -11.25
CA PHE A 261 -2.48 10.98 -12.23
C PHE A 261 -2.97 10.91 -13.69
N LEU A 262 -3.97 10.08 -14.03
CA LEU A 262 -4.39 9.89 -15.42
C LEU A 262 -5.18 11.06 -16.02
N PRO A 263 -6.04 11.80 -15.29
CA PRO A 263 -6.77 12.95 -15.84
C PRO A 263 -5.87 14.06 -16.39
N THR A 264 -4.58 14.07 -16.04
CA THR A 264 -3.60 15.05 -16.51
C THR A 264 -2.43 14.40 -17.23
N LEU A 265 -2.44 13.07 -17.43
CA LEU A 265 -1.27 12.26 -17.78
C LEU A 265 -0.03 12.64 -16.96
N ALA A 266 -0.21 12.82 -15.65
CA ALA A 266 0.79 13.24 -14.68
C ALA A 266 1.54 14.53 -15.05
N GLN A 267 0.94 15.41 -15.87
CA GLN A 267 1.51 16.70 -16.23
C GLN A 267 1.16 17.75 -15.16
N PRO A 268 2.16 18.36 -14.50
CA PRO A 268 1.90 19.43 -13.55
C PRO A 268 1.17 20.61 -14.20
N GLY A 269 0.09 21.08 -13.57
CA GLY A 269 -0.69 22.24 -14.03
C GLY A 269 -1.67 21.97 -15.16
N ALA A 270 -1.72 20.76 -15.72
CA ALA A 270 -2.76 20.39 -16.67
C ALA A 270 -4.10 20.15 -15.96
N THR A 271 -5.20 20.40 -16.66
CA THR A 271 -6.58 20.17 -16.17
C THR A 271 -7.31 19.05 -16.90
N ALA A 272 -6.71 18.53 -17.97
CA ALA A 272 -7.19 17.43 -18.79
C ALA A 272 -5.98 16.73 -19.45
N PRO A 273 -6.15 15.52 -20.02
CA PRO A 273 -5.06 14.87 -20.73
C PRO A 273 -4.58 15.74 -21.91
N PRO A 274 -3.28 16.05 -21.99
CA PRO A 274 -2.74 16.95 -23.01
C PRO A 274 -2.92 16.36 -24.42
N ARG A 275 -3.23 17.20 -25.40
CA ARG A 275 -3.43 16.82 -26.81
C ARG A 275 -2.39 17.39 -27.79
N ASP A 276 -1.45 18.20 -27.29
CA ASP A 276 -0.46 18.91 -28.11
C ASP A 276 0.98 18.59 -27.70
N LYS A 277 1.27 18.65 -26.39
CA LYS A 277 2.61 18.41 -25.84
C LYS A 277 2.56 17.69 -24.49
N VAL A 278 3.52 16.80 -24.27
CA VAL A 278 3.78 16.12 -23.00
C VAL A 278 5.24 16.28 -22.56
N VAL A 279 5.44 16.41 -21.26
CA VAL A 279 6.75 16.34 -20.60
C VAL A 279 6.92 14.94 -20.02
N ILE A 280 8.04 14.32 -20.34
CA ILE A 280 8.42 12.97 -19.91
C ILE A 280 9.67 13.11 -19.03
N LEU A 281 9.61 12.60 -17.80
CA LEU A 281 10.75 12.62 -16.89
C LEU A 281 11.68 11.45 -17.22
N GLY A 282 12.99 11.72 -17.29
CA GLY A 282 13.99 10.72 -17.68
C GLY A 282 13.85 10.32 -19.14
N ASP A 283 14.07 9.04 -19.43
CA ASP A 283 13.93 8.44 -20.76
C ASP A 283 12.50 7.95 -21.06
N GLY A 284 11.60 8.00 -20.06
CA GLY A 284 10.21 7.56 -20.17
C GLY A 284 9.98 6.06 -20.14
N ASN A 285 11.00 5.23 -19.86
CA ASN A 285 10.91 3.77 -19.95
C ASN A 285 10.65 3.07 -18.60
N ALA A 286 10.91 3.74 -17.47
CA ALA A 286 10.56 3.20 -16.16
C ALA A 286 9.04 3.00 -16.04
N LYS A 287 8.61 1.82 -15.57
CA LYS A 287 7.19 1.47 -15.50
C LYS A 287 6.57 1.94 -14.19
N ALA A 288 5.40 2.57 -14.31
CA ALA A 288 4.52 2.99 -13.25
C ALA A 288 3.19 2.23 -13.32
N ILE A 289 2.46 2.22 -12.21
CA ILE A 289 1.25 1.42 -12.04
C ILE A 289 0.13 2.33 -11.56
N PHE A 290 -0.98 2.32 -12.30
CA PHE A 290 -2.11 3.22 -12.07
C PHE A 290 -3.35 2.41 -11.71
N ASN A 291 -3.88 2.61 -10.50
CA ASN A 291 -5.04 1.88 -10.02
C ASN A 291 -6.18 2.84 -9.69
N LYS A 292 -7.39 2.49 -10.14
CA LYS A 292 -8.60 3.24 -9.80
C LYS A 292 -8.91 3.10 -8.32
N GLU A 293 -9.37 4.19 -7.71
CA GLU A 293 -9.53 4.28 -6.25
C GLU A 293 -10.57 3.29 -5.71
N GLU A 294 -11.64 3.01 -6.47
CA GLU A 294 -12.61 1.96 -6.16
C GLU A 294 -11.97 0.55 -6.13
N ASP A 295 -11.05 0.28 -7.05
CA ASP A 295 -10.36 -1.02 -7.12
C ASP A 295 -9.36 -1.16 -5.98
N ILE A 296 -8.66 -0.06 -5.61
CA ILE A 296 -7.81 0.00 -4.42
C ILE A 296 -8.64 -0.29 -3.17
N GLY A 297 -9.82 0.31 -3.05
CA GLY A 297 -10.77 0.01 -1.97
C GLY A 297 -11.15 -1.47 -1.94
N THR A 298 -11.48 -2.04 -3.09
CA THR A 298 -11.86 -3.46 -3.22
C THR A 298 -10.72 -4.39 -2.77
N TYR A 299 -9.51 -4.24 -3.33
CA TYR A 299 -8.37 -5.07 -2.96
C TYR A 299 -7.95 -4.90 -1.49
N THR A 300 -8.04 -3.68 -0.95
CA THR A 300 -7.77 -3.40 0.47
C THR A 300 -8.70 -4.23 1.36
N ILE A 301 -10.00 -4.22 1.06
CA ILE A 301 -11.00 -4.95 1.84
C ILE A 301 -10.89 -6.47 1.65
N ARG A 302 -10.51 -6.95 0.47
CA ARG A 302 -10.22 -8.38 0.25
C ARG A 302 -9.12 -8.91 1.16
N ALA A 303 -8.16 -8.06 1.53
CA ALA A 303 -7.01 -8.44 2.33
C ALA A 303 -7.23 -8.44 3.85
N VAL A 304 -8.31 -7.85 4.37
CA VAL A 304 -8.46 -7.64 5.82
C VAL A 304 -8.52 -8.93 6.63
N ASP A 305 -9.23 -9.93 6.09
CA ASP A 305 -9.45 -11.23 6.73
C ASP A 305 -8.59 -12.34 6.11
N ASP A 306 -7.82 -12.04 5.05
CA ASP A 306 -7.00 -13.04 4.38
C ASP A 306 -5.76 -13.36 5.23
N PRO A 307 -5.52 -14.63 5.61
CA PRO A 307 -4.30 -15.00 6.33
C PRO A 307 -3.03 -14.83 5.49
N ARG A 308 -3.13 -14.86 4.15
CA ARG A 308 -1.99 -14.71 3.23
C ARG A 308 -1.41 -13.29 3.23
N THR A 309 -2.15 -12.31 3.74
CA THR A 309 -1.74 -10.90 3.83
C THR A 309 -1.34 -10.48 5.25
N LEU A 310 -1.40 -11.41 6.22
CA LEU A 310 -1.02 -11.15 7.61
C LEU A 310 0.49 -10.88 7.69
N ASN A 311 0.85 -9.73 8.24
CA ASN A 311 2.22 -9.24 8.38
C ASN A 311 2.95 -9.20 7.02
N LYS A 312 2.26 -8.70 5.99
CA LYS A 312 2.77 -8.55 4.62
C LYS A 312 2.48 -7.17 4.05
N THR A 313 3.27 -6.79 3.07
CA THR A 313 2.90 -5.75 2.11
C THR A 313 2.03 -6.37 1.01
N LEU A 314 0.83 -5.84 0.82
CA LEU A 314 -0.03 -6.12 -0.32
C LEU A 314 0.27 -5.11 -1.42
N TYR A 315 0.82 -5.59 -2.53
CA TYR A 315 1.08 -4.78 -3.73
C TYR A 315 -0.09 -4.91 -4.70
N ILE A 316 -0.59 -3.78 -5.22
CA ILE A 316 -1.63 -3.78 -6.26
C ILE A 316 -0.95 -3.47 -7.59
N LYS A 317 -0.54 -4.52 -8.32
CA LYS A 317 0.24 -4.45 -9.57
C LYS A 317 -0.42 -5.24 -10.70
N PRO A 318 -1.68 -4.95 -11.08
CA PRO A 318 -2.29 -5.61 -12.21
C PRO A 318 -1.52 -5.30 -13.51
N ALA A 319 -1.35 -6.34 -14.34
CA ALA A 319 -0.50 -6.27 -15.53
C ALA A 319 -0.98 -5.18 -16.52
N ASP A 320 -2.29 -5.11 -16.78
CA ASP A 320 -2.86 -4.17 -17.77
C ASP A 320 -2.87 -2.71 -17.32
N ASN A 321 -2.40 -2.43 -16.10
CA ASN A 321 -2.25 -1.09 -15.53
C ASN A 321 -0.80 -0.66 -15.34
N THR A 322 0.15 -1.47 -15.84
CA THR A 322 1.59 -1.23 -15.70
C THR A 322 2.15 -0.66 -17.00
N TYR A 323 2.41 0.65 -17.01
CA TYR A 323 2.89 1.39 -18.19
C TYR A 323 4.17 2.16 -17.87
N SER A 324 5.13 2.12 -18.78
CA SER A 324 6.10 3.19 -18.92
C SER A 324 5.41 4.46 -19.41
N PHE A 325 6.04 5.61 -19.20
CA PHE A 325 5.44 6.88 -19.64
C PHE A 325 5.31 6.95 -21.17
N ASN A 326 6.29 6.39 -21.89
CA ASN A 326 6.24 6.27 -23.34
C ASN A 326 5.04 5.42 -23.80
N GLU A 327 4.82 4.25 -23.18
CA GLU A 327 3.66 3.38 -23.47
C GLU A 327 2.33 4.10 -23.16
N LEU A 328 2.26 4.85 -22.05
CA LEU A 328 1.06 5.62 -21.67
C LEU A 328 0.74 6.73 -22.68
N VAL A 329 1.76 7.46 -23.16
CA VAL A 329 1.57 8.49 -24.19
C VAL A 329 1.14 7.85 -25.51
N SER A 330 1.77 6.75 -25.93
CA SER A 330 1.36 6.03 -27.14
C SER A 330 -0.08 5.50 -27.07
N LEU A 331 -0.51 5.02 -25.89
CA LEU A 331 -1.90 4.64 -25.65
C LEU A 331 -2.85 5.83 -25.85
N TRP A 332 -2.48 6.99 -25.31
CA TRP A 332 -3.28 8.20 -25.44
C TRP A 332 -3.32 8.73 -26.88
N GLU A 333 -2.19 8.78 -27.59
CA GLU A 333 -2.09 9.16 -29.00
C GLU A 333 -3.00 8.30 -29.89
N LYS A 334 -3.04 6.99 -29.63
CA LYS A 334 -3.94 6.06 -30.33
C LYS A 334 -5.41 6.40 -30.09
N LYS A 335 -5.78 6.78 -28.87
CA LYS A 335 -7.18 7.13 -28.52
C LYS A 335 -7.63 8.42 -29.18
N ILE A 336 -6.77 9.45 -29.24
CA ILE A 336 -7.12 10.74 -29.85
C ILE A 336 -6.84 10.83 -31.35
N GLY A 337 -6.24 9.79 -31.95
CA GLY A 337 -5.89 9.75 -33.37
C GLY A 337 -4.85 10.79 -33.78
N LYS A 338 -3.99 11.23 -32.84
CA LYS A 338 -3.03 12.33 -33.06
C LYS A 338 -1.73 12.07 -32.29
N THR A 339 -0.61 12.29 -32.95
CA THR A 339 0.73 12.32 -32.34
C THR A 339 0.94 13.63 -31.57
N ILE A 340 1.54 13.53 -30.39
CA ILE A 340 1.79 14.62 -29.44
C ILE A 340 3.30 14.90 -29.39
N GLU A 341 3.68 16.17 -29.26
CA GLU A 341 5.08 16.56 -29.05
C GLU A 341 5.58 16.01 -27.70
N LYS A 342 6.72 15.31 -27.70
CA LYS A 342 7.30 14.69 -26.50
C LYS A 342 8.58 15.43 -26.10
N GLN A 343 8.58 16.03 -24.91
CA GLN A 343 9.77 16.65 -24.34
C GLN A 343 10.31 15.81 -23.18
N HIS A 344 11.48 15.22 -23.37
CA HIS A 344 12.18 14.49 -22.31
C HIS A 344 13.00 15.44 -21.43
N ILE A 345 12.91 15.27 -20.12
CA ILE A 345 13.67 16.03 -19.13
C ILE A 345 14.67 15.08 -18.46
N PRO A 346 15.99 15.25 -18.67
CA PRO A 346 16.98 14.36 -18.08
C PRO A 346 16.96 14.45 -16.54
N GLU A 347 17.37 13.36 -15.87
CA GLU A 347 17.29 13.24 -14.42
C GLU A 347 17.91 14.43 -13.67
N ASP A 348 19.12 14.87 -14.06
CA ASP A 348 19.79 16.01 -13.43
C ASP A 348 18.94 17.28 -13.45
N GLN A 349 18.19 17.50 -14.54
CA GLN A 349 17.27 18.63 -14.65
C GLN A 349 16.00 18.42 -13.82
N VAL A 350 15.50 17.18 -13.69
CA VAL A 350 14.40 16.85 -12.76
C VAL A 350 14.81 17.15 -11.33
N LEU A 351 15.99 16.71 -10.90
CA LEU A 351 16.55 16.96 -9.57
C LEU A 351 16.70 18.46 -9.29
N LYS A 352 17.17 19.23 -10.27
CA LYS A 352 17.22 20.69 -10.18
C LYS A 352 15.83 21.30 -10.05
N ASN A 353 14.86 20.86 -10.87
CA ASN A 353 13.48 21.35 -10.80
C ASN A 353 12.84 21.07 -9.42
N ILE A 354 13.16 19.94 -8.78
CA ILE A 354 12.69 19.63 -7.42
C ILE A 354 13.22 20.66 -6.41
N GLN A 355 14.49 21.04 -6.51
CA GLN A 355 15.11 22.02 -5.60
C GLN A 355 14.53 23.43 -5.77
N GLU A 356 14.19 23.82 -7.00
CA GLU A 356 13.73 25.17 -7.33
C GLU A 356 12.20 25.34 -7.22
N ALA A 357 11.43 24.25 -7.27
CA ALA A 357 9.97 24.30 -7.22
C ALA A 357 9.44 24.65 -5.81
N PRO A 358 8.34 25.44 -5.72
CA PRO A 358 7.69 25.71 -4.44
C PRO A 358 6.94 24.47 -3.92
N LEU A 359 6.64 24.46 -2.62
CA LEU A 359 5.67 23.52 -2.07
C LEU A 359 4.26 23.83 -2.62
N PRO A 360 3.41 22.81 -2.91
CA PRO A 360 3.68 21.38 -2.80
C PRO A 360 4.29 20.74 -4.08
N LEU A 361 4.60 21.53 -5.11
CA LEU A 361 5.04 21.02 -6.42
C LEU A 361 6.37 20.23 -6.33
N ASN A 362 7.31 20.68 -5.51
CA ASN A 362 8.57 19.95 -5.30
C ASN A 362 8.36 18.54 -4.71
N VAL A 363 7.37 18.35 -3.82
CA VAL A 363 7.00 17.02 -3.29
C VAL A 363 6.46 16.14 -4.40
N ILE A 364 5.56 16.68 -5.23
CA ILE A 364 4.99 15.95 -6.36
C ILE A 364 6.09 15.54 -7.35
N LEU A 365 6.98 16.47 -7.72
CA LEU A 365 8.10 16.18 -8.61
C LEU A 365 9.08 15.15 -8.01
N SER A 366 9.31 15.21 -6.70
CA SER A 366 10.18 14.26 -5.98
C SER A 366 9.59 12.84 -5.96
N ILE A 367 8.27 12.70 -5.76
CA ILE A 367 7.55 11.42 -5.90
C ILE A 367 7.57 10.95 -7.37
N SER A 368 7.30 11.86 -8.32
CA SER A 368 7.32 11.55 -9.75
C SER A 368 8.70 11.11 -10.22
N HIS A 369 9.79 11.66 -9.67
CA HIS A 369 11.16 11.19 -9.94
C HIS A 369 11.36 9.75 -9.45
N ALA A 370 10.97 9.46 -8.22
CA ALA A 370 11.06 8.11 -7.65
C ALA A 370 10.31 7.07 -8.52
N VAL A 371 9.14 7.44 -9.06
CA VAL A 371 8.32 6.54 -9.88
C VAL A 371 8.77 6.49 -11.34
N PHE A 372 8.82 7.63 -12.03
CA PHE A 372 9.01 7.70 -13.48
C PHE A 372 10.48 7.74 -13.92
N VAL A 373 11.42 7.96 -13.00
CA VAL A 373 12.87 7.93 -13.30
C VAL A 373 13.54 6.75 -12.62
N LYS A 374 13.31 6.53 -11.32
CA LYS A 374 13.91 5.41 -10.58
C LYS A 374 13.15 4.09 -10.70
N GLY A 375 11.91 4.12 -11.17
CA GLY A 375 11.11 2.91 -11.38
C GLY A 375 10.70 2.22 -10.08
N ASP A 376 10.55 2.95 -8.97
CA ASP A 376 10.32 2.40 -7.62
C ASP A 376 9.11 1.45 -7.52
N GLN A 377 8.17 1.50 -8.46
CA GLN A 377 7.01 0.60 -8.45
C GLN A 377 7.29 -0.76 -9.11
N THR A 378 8.38 -0.88 -9.87
CA THR A 378 8.67 -2.05 -10.73
C THR A 378 10.13 -2.52 -10.71
N ASN A 379 11.04 -1.83 -10.02
CA ASN A 379 12.48 -2.13 -9.98
C ASN A 379 12.89 -3.22 -8.98
N PHE A 380 11.94 -3.95 -8.39
CA PHE A 380 12.20 -5.06 -7.49
C PHE A 380 11.17 -6.18 -7.69
N GLU A 381 11.57 -7.40 -7.33
CA GLU A 381 10.69 -8.57 -7.31
C GLU A 381 9.98 -8.68 -5.95
N ILE A 382 8.70 -9.04 -5.97
CA ILE A 382 7.95 -9.28 -4.73
C ILE A 382 8.24 -10.70 -4.25
N GLU A 383 8.95 -10.80 -3.13
CA GLU A 383 9.19 -12.09 -2.50
C GLU A 383 8.09 -12.42 -1.47
N PRO A 384 7.67 -13.70 -1.35
CA PRO A 384 6.69 -14.13 -0.34
C PRO A 384 7.09 -13.82 1.11
N SER A 385 8.40 -13.64 1.35
CA SER A 385 8.96 -13.29 2.66
C SER A 385 8.38 -11.98 3.20
N PHE A 386 8.17 -10.98 2.34
CA PHE A 386 7.69 -9.66 2.74
C PHE A 386 6.37 -9.23 2.12
N GLY A 387 5.95 -9.82 1.00
CA GLY A 387 4.74 -9.34 0.34
C GLY A 387 4.10 -10.28 -0.66
N VAL A 388 2.94 -9.83 -1.13
CA VAL A 388 2.05 -10.57 -2.03
C VAL A 388 1.40 -9.61 -3.00
N GLU A 389 1.06 -10.09 -4.20
CA GLU A 389 0.45 -9.27 -5.25
C GLU A 389 -1.06 -9.53 -5.32
N ALA A 390 -1.85 -8.46 -5.29
CA ALA A 390 -3.29 -8.49 -5.11
C ALA A 390 -4.04 -9.13 -6.29
N SER A 391 -3.67 -8.83 -7.53
CA SER A 391 -4.34 -9.40 -8.71
C SER A 391 -4.09 -10.91 -8.86
N LYS A 392 -2.94 -11.40 -8.38
CA LYS A 392 -2.64 -12.84 -8.27
C LYS A 392 -3.42 -13.50 -7.13
N LEU A 393 -3.58 -12.83 -5.99
CA LEU A 393 -4.32 -13.37 -4.84
C LEU A 393 -5.83 -13.40 -5.05
N TYR A 394 -6.36 -12.41 -5.79
CA TYR A 394 -7.79 -12.21 -6.03
C TYR A 394 -8.08 -12.03 -7.53
N PRO A 395 -7.86 -13.06 -8.36
CA PRO A 395 -8.07 -12.98 -9.81
C PRO A 395 -9.55 -12.78 -10.18
N ASP A 396 -10.46 -12.94 -9.23
CA ASP A 396 -11.89 -12.66 -9.38
C ASP A 396 -12.24 -11.17 -9.39
N VAL A 397 -11.35 -10.30 -8.90
CA VAL A 397 -11.56 -8.85 -8.90
C VAL A 397 -11.34 -8.30 -10.31
N LYS A 398 -12.41 -7.82 -10.93
CA LYS A 398 -12.35 -7.10 -12.21
C LYS A 398 -11.95 -5.64 -11.97
N TYR A 399 -10.68 -5.34 -12.13
CA TYR A 399 -10.16 -3.97 -12.02
C TYR A 399 -10.42 -3.18 -13.31
N THR A 400 -10.52 -1.86 -13.17
CA THR A 400 -10.60 -0.92 -14.30
C THR A 400 -9.22 -0.78 -14.92
N THR A 401 -9.12 -1.01 -16.23
CA THR A 401 -7.85 -0.84 -16.93
C THR A 401 -7.54 0.65 -17.18
N VAL A 402 -6.25 1.00 -17.36
CA VAL A 402 -5.87 2.36 -17.80
C VAL A 402 -6.50 2.72 -19.15
N ASP A 403 -6.59 1.75 -20.06
CA ASP A 403 -7.24 1.93 -21.36
C ASP A 403 -8.73 2.31 -21.20
N GLU A 404 -9.47 1.55 -20.39
CA GLU A 404 -10.88 1.85 -20.07
C GLU A 404 -11.02 3.20 -19.37
N TYR A 405 -10.15 3.50 -18.41
CA TYR A 405 -10.20 4.75 -17.67
C TYR A 405 -10.01 5.97 -18.57
N LEU A 406 -9.07 5.91 -19.52
CA LEU A 406 -8.81 7.03 -20.42
C LEU A 406 -9.91 7.28 -21.45
N ASN A 407 -10.81 6.30 -21.71
CA ASN A 407 -11.92 6.49 -22.66
C ASN A 407 -12.87 7.63 -22.27
N GLN A 408 -12.97 7.97 -20.99
CA GLN A 408 -13.84 9.06 -20.53
C GLN A 408 -13.34 10.46 -20.93
N PHE A 409 -12.12 10.58 -21.45
CA PHE A 409 -11.52 11.85 -21.84
C PHE A 409 -11.38 12.05 -23.35
N VAL A 410 -11.68 11.02 -24.16
CA VAL A 410 -11.46 11.01 -25.61
C VAL A 410 -12.30 12.07 -26.30
#